data_AF-A0A531MH53-F1
#
_entry.id   AF-A0A531MH53-F1
#
_cell.length_a   1.000
_cell.length_b   1.000
_cell.length_c   1.000
_cell.angle_alpha   90.00
_cell.angle_beta   90.00
_cell.angle_gamma   90.00
#
_symmetry.space_group_name_H-M   'P 1'
#
loop_
_entity.id
_entity.type
_entity.pdbx_description
1 polymer ?
#
loop_
_entity_poly.entity_id
_entity_poly.type
_entity_poly.pdbx_seq_one_letter_code
_entity_poly.pdbx_strand_id
1 'polypeptide(L)' 'MQPVSLSNNETGAGRIQRASSLAEDVYEAIFAQLMSLKIAPGSRITVDNLVKEFDVSHTPIREALVRLEG' A
#
# COMPACT_ATOMS: atom_id res chain seq x y z
N MET A 1 -23.61 -23.86 -45.61
CA MET A 1 -22.83 -22.60 -45.59
C MET A 1 -23.38 -21.74 -44.45
N GLN A 2 -22.85 -21.86 -43.23
CA GLN A 2 -23.16 -20.94 -42.11
C GLN A 2 -21.92 -20.08 -41.86
N PRO A 3 -22.01 -18.74 -41.86
CA PRO A 3 -20.94 -17.91 -41.35
C PRO A 3 -20.99 -17.88 -39.82
N VAL A 4 -19.89 -18.28 -39.19
CA VAL A 4 -19.63 -18.09 -37.76
C VAL A 4 -19.24 -16.62 -37.54
N SER A 5 -20.12 -15.82 -36.94
CA SER A 5 -19.81 -14.44 -36.54
C SER A 5 -19.43 -14.38 -35.07
N LEU A 6 -18.12 -14.48 -34.86
CA LEU A 6 -17.28 -13.78 -33.89
C LEU A 6 -17.74 -13.67 -32.42
N SER A 7 -17.03 -14.45 -31.60
CA SER A 7 -16.83 -14.22 -30.17
C SER A 7 -16.33 -12.81 -29.86
N ASN A 8 -17.07 -12.14 -28.98
CA ASN A 8 -16.62 -11.45 -27.76
C ASN A 8 -15.11 -11.15 -27.64
N ASN A 9 -14.71 -9.88 -27.79
CA ASN A 9 -13.70 -9.27 -26.92
C ASN A 9 -13.63 -7.73 -27.10
N GLU A 10 -14.46 -6.98 -26.39
CA GLU A 10 -14.24 -5.54 -26.21
C GLU A 10 -13.37 -5.29 -24.98
N THR A 11 -12.06 -5.40 -25.23
CA THR A 11 -10.99 -4.51 -24.77
C THR A 11 -11.23 -3.77 -23.45
N GLY A 12 -11.03 -4.47 -22.34
CA GLY A 12 -10.56 -3.81 -21.12
C GLY A 12 -9.10 -3.41 -21.32
N ALA A 13 -8.87 -2.18 -21.79
CA ALA A 13 -7.54 -1.58 -21.84
C ALA A 13 -6.84 -1.82 -20.49
N GLY A 14 -5.74 -2.57 -20.52
CA GLY A 14 -5.01 -2.99 -19.34
C GLY A 14 -4.62 -1.77 -18.51
N ARG A 15 -5.39 -1.50 -17.44
CA ARG A 15 -4.96 -0.60 -16.39
C ARG A 15 -3.68 -1.20 -15.83
N ILE A 16 -2.54 -0.59 -16.16
CA ILE A 16 -1.27 -0.88 -15.50
C ILE A 16 -1.52 -0.66 -14.01
N GLN A 17 -1.76 -1.75 -13.28
CA GLN A 17 -1.77 -1.74 -11.84
C GLN A 17 -0.32 -1.50 -11.46
N ARG A 18 0.02 -0.26 -11.12
CA ARG A 18 1.34 0.04 -10.56
C ARG A 18 1.46 -0.84 -9.32
N ALA A 19 2.52 -1.64 -9.25
CA ALA A 19 2.86 -2.31 -8.01
C ALA A 19 2.91 -1.25 -6.90
N SER A 20 2.32 -1.56 -5.74
CA SER A 20 2.41 -0.68 -4.57
C SER A 20 3.87 -0.40 -4.27
N SER A 21 4.19 0.86 -3.92
CA SER A 21 5.54 1.19 -3.49
C SER A 21 5.77 0.64 -2.09
N LEU A 22 7.03 0.42 -1.72
CA LEU A 22 7.36 0.00 -0.35
C LEU A 22 6.84 0.99 0.71
N ALA A 23 6.80 2.29 0.38
CA ALA A 23 6.21 3.29 1.26
C ALA A 23 4.68 3.14 1.39
N GLU A 24 3.98 2.75 0.32
CA GLU A 24 2.55 2.41 0.38
C GLU A 24 2.31 1.22 1.30
N ASP A 25 3.08 0.15 1.13
CA ASP A 25 2.90 -1.07 1.93
C ASP A 25 3.17 -0.80 3.43
N VAL A 26 4.18 0.01 3.74
CA VAL A 26 4.45 0.46 5.11
C VAL A 26 3.31 1.33 5.65
N TYR A 27 2.80 2.26 4.85
CA TYR A 27 1.66 3.11 5.22
C TYR A 27 0.46 2.26 5.63
N GLU A 28 0.05 1.34 4.75
CA GLU A 28 -1.10 0.45 4.99
C GLU A 28 -0.90 -0.40 6.24
N ALA A 29 0.31 -0.91 6.46
CA ALA A 29 0.60 -1.71 7.64
C ALA A 29 0.53 -0.90 8.94
N ILE A 30 1.11 0.30 9.00
CA ILE A 30 1.03 1.18 10.17
C ILE A 30 -0.42 1.62 10.40
N PHE A 31 -1.15 1.97 9.32
CA PHE A 31 -2.56 2.33 9.40
C PHE A 31 -3.40 1.20 9.99
N ALA A 32 -3.21 -0.04 9.53
CA ALA A 32 -3.89 -1.21 10.08
C ALA A 32 -3.56 -1.44 11.56
N GLN A 33 -2.32 -1.20 11.99
CA GLN A 33 -1.95 -1.27 13.41
C GLN A 33 -2.64 -0.20 14.27
N LEU A 34 -2.80 1.02 13.74
CA LEU A 34 -3.54 2.10 14.41
C LEU A 34 -5.03 1.77 14.52
N MET A 35 -5.65 1.31 13.42
CA MET A 35 -7.09 0.97 13.39
C MET A 35 -7.42 -0.24 14.27
N SER A 36 -6.48 -1.16 14.45
CA SER A 36 -6.63 -2.32 15.36
C SER A 36 -6.20 -2.03 16.80
N LEU A 37 -5.83 -0.78 17.13
CA LEU A 37 -5.34 -0.35 18.45
C LEU A 37 -4.10 -1.12 18.95
N LYS A 38 -3.34 -1.77 18.05
CA LYS A 38 -2.02 -2.31 18.38
C LYS A 38 -1.05 -1.18 18.71
N ILE A 39 -1.17 -0.08 17.96
CA ILE A 39 -0.57 1.20 18.31
C ILE A 39 -1.68 2.06 18.89
N ALA A 40 -1.60 2.35 20.19
CA ALA A 40 -2.61 3.14 20.88
C ALA A 40 -2.58 4.62 20.42
N PRO A 41 -3.73 5.31 20.38
CA PRO A 41 -3.79 6.75 20.15
C PRO A 41 -2.95 7.51 21.18
N GLY A 42 -2.17 8.49 20.71
CA GLY A 42 -1.26 9.26 21.56
C GLY A 42 0.01 8.50 21.96
N SER A 43 0.17 7.23 21.56
CA SER A 43 1.43 6.51 21.73
C SER A 43 2.54 7.18 20.94
N ARG A 44 3.76 7.18 21.51
CA ARG A 44 4.93 7.72 20.82
C ARG A 44 5.45 6.71 19.81
N ILE A 45 5.45 7.10 18.54
CA ILE A 45 6.05 6.35 17.43
C ILE A 45 7.38 7.01 17.05
N THR A 46 8.41 6.22 16.77
CA THR A 46 9.71 6.72 16.31
C THR A 46 10.14 5.98 15.06
N VAL A 47 10.75 6.69 14.11
CA VAL A 47 11.25 6.11 12.83
C VAL A 47 12.18 4.92 13.09
N ASP A 48 13.13 5.02 14.01
CA ASP A 48 14.11 3.95 14.25
C ASP A 48 13.48 2.66 14.79
N ASN A 49 12.36 2.75 15.51
CA ASN A 49 11.63 1.56 15.97
C ASN A 49 10.92 0.90 14.79
N LEU A 50 10.25 1.68 13.93
CA LEU A 50 9.58 1.17 12.75
C LEU A 50 10.57 0.56 11.74
N VAL A 51 11.73 1.18 11.54
CA VAL A 51 12.80 0.63 10.68
C VAL A 51 13.17 -0.79 11.11
N LYS A 52 13.31 -1.02 12.43
CA LYS A 52 13.65 -2.33 12.99
C LYS A 52 12.48 -3.30 12.95
N GLU A 53 11.27 -2.83 13.23
CA GLU A 53 10.05 -3.66 13.26
C GLU A 53 9.68 -4.17 11.87
N PHE A 54 9.76 -3.29 10.86
CA PHE A 54 9.37 -3.60 9.50
C PHE A 54 10.53 -4.10 8.63
N ASP A 55 11.78 -4.08 9.13
CA ASP A 55 13.01 -4.40 8.39
C ASP A 55 13.14 -3.58 7.08
N VAL A 56 12.85 -2.29 7.18
CA VAL A 56 12.75 -1.37 6.05
C VAL A 56 13.54 -0.10 6.33
N SER A 57 14.18 0.48 5.31
CA SER A 57 15.02 1.67 5.47
C SER A 57 14.23 2.93 5.85
N HIS A 58 14.92 3.95 6.38
CA HIS A 58 14.27 5.18 6.88
C HIS A 58 13.43 5.92 5.83
N THR A 59 13.81 5.91 4.55
CA THR A 59 13.12 6.68 3.49
C THR A 59 11.65 6.27 3.33
N PRO A 60 11.31 5.01 3.01
CA PRO A 60 9.92 4.56 2.92
C PRO A 60 9.15 4.68 4.24
N ILE A 61 9.80 4.49 5.40
CA ILE A 61 9.16 4.75 6.71
C ILE A 61 8.75 6.22 6.83
N ARG A 62 9.63 7.15 6.49
CA ARG A 62 9.35 8.59 6.57
C ARG A 62 8.25 9.00 5.60
N GLU A 63 8.28 8.51 4.37
CA GLU A 63 7.23 8.78 3.38
C GLU A 63 5.86 8.29 3.85
N ALA A 64 5.80 7.07 4.41
CA ALA A 64 4.57 6.53 4.99
C ALA A 64 4.05 7.38 6.16
N LEU A 65 4.93 7.82 7.07
CA LEU A 65 4.55 8.68 8.19
C LEU A 65 4.07 10.05 7.74
N VAL A 66 4.75 10.70 6.78
CA VAL A 66 4.30 11.98 6.22
C VAL A 66 2.90 11.84 5.60
N ARG A 67 2.61 10.71 4.95
CA ARG A 67 1.28 10.44 4.41
C ARG A 67 0.23 10.19 5.50
N LEU A 68 0.61 9.58 6.64
CA LEU A 68 -0.28 9.41 7.79
C LEU A 68 -0.59 10.72 8.51
N GLU A 69 0.33 11.69 8.47
CA GLU A 69 0.17 12.98 9.13
C GLU A 69 -0.92 13.87 8.48
N GLY A 70 -1.23 13.66 7.19
CA GLY A 70 -2.45 14.12 6.52
C GLY A 70 -2.77 15.60 6.61
#